data_AF-A0A3N1TVQ1-F1
#
_entry.id   AF-A0A3N1TVQ1-F1
#
_cell.length_a   1.000
_cell.length_b   1.000
_cell.length_c   1.000
_cell.angle_alpha   90.00
_cell.angle_beta   90.00
_cell.angle_gamma   90.00
#
_symmetry.space_group_name_H-M   'P 1'
#
loop_
_entity.id
_entity.type
_entity.pdbx_description
1 polymer ?
#
loop_
_entity_poly.entity_id
_entity_poly.type
_entity_poly.pdbx_seq_one_letter_code
_entity_poly.pdbx_strand_id
1 'polypeptide(L)'
;MTVVETMEHLGAPLHRVRIERDGQEFALIPGGAVTLGFDLNAWQPSPAQAADYAESLGQGFGCGSDLRAHLAHVLSPRRSVTLATVLMAVEDEDLTEPPADMPAVLAARGLRMPSSDEWEHGCGAGTDTLFRWGNDCPLDRIPHGDRTGPHQQLSGFGLRIAHDTYRTELTSDVTAAHGGDGGESVCGGYGSMLAWLPLATANRNPSMAEFAYGPDGEGLCEDFSTRPVLTL
;
A
#
# COMPACT_ATOMS: atom_id res chain seq x y z
N MET A 1 -20.98 5.51 -14.70
CA MET A 1 -21.61 4.22 -14.30
C MET A 1 -21.47 3.99 -12.79
N THR A 2 -22.46 3.37 -12.13
CA THR A 2 -22.35 2.93 -10.73
C THR A 2 -22.54 1.42 -10.65
N VAL A 3 -21.61 0.73 -10.00
CA VAL A 3 -21.63 -0.72 -9.80
C VAL A 3 -21.66 -1.00 -8.30
N VAL A 4 -22.61 -1.84 -7.88
CA VAL A 4 -22.68 -2.36 -6.51
C VAL A 4 -22.53 -3.86 -6.59
N GLU A 5 -21.59 -4.40 -5.83
CA GLU A 5 -21.27 -5.83 -5.80
C GLU A 5 -21.30 -6.32 -4.36
N THR A 6 -21.82 -7.54 -4.16
CA THR A 6 -21.72 -8.26 -2.90
C THR A 6 -20.65 -9.33 -3.06
N MET A 7 -19.68 -9.35 -2.16
CA MET A 7 -18.64 -10.36 -2.10
C MET A 7 -18.52 -10.93 -0.69
N GLU A 8 -17.90 -12.10 -0.56
CA GLU A 8 -17.45 -12.59 0.73
C GLU A 8 -16.15 -11.87 1.09
N HIS A 9 -16.06 -11.35 2.31
CA HIS A 9 -14.88 -10.70 2.86
C HIS A 9 -14.85 -10.92 4.38
N LEU A 10 -13.75 -11.50 4.88
CA LEU A 10 -13.55 -11.79 6.31
C LEU A 10 -14.65 -12.63 6.97
N GLY A 11 -15.19 -13.61 6.25
CA GLY A 11 -16.23 -14.52 6.70
C GLY A 11 -17.65 -13.97 6.62
N ALA A 12 -17.84 -12.77 6.04
CA ALA A 12 -19.13 -12.10 5.98
C ALA A 12 -19.37 -11.44 4.60
N PRO A 13 -20.63 -11.21 4.21
CA PRO A 13 -20.94 -10.41 3.03
C PRO A 13 -20.48 -8.96 3.21
N LEU A 14 -19.70 -8.46 2.25
CA LEU A 14 -19.34 -7.05 2.11
C LEU A 14 -19.95 -6.50 0.82
N HIS A 15 -20.58 -5.34 0.92
CA HIS A 15 -21.05 -4.58 -0.24
C HIS A 15 -20.00 -3.52 -0.60
N ARG A 16 -19.44 -3.63 -1.80
CA ARG A 16 -18.55 -2.60 -2.35
C ARG A 16 -19.22 -1.83 -3.47
N VAL A 17 -18.91 -0.55 -3.56
CA VAL A 17 -19.51 0.37 -4.53
C VAL A 17 -18.39 1.02 -5.33
N ARG A 18 -18.47 0.94 -6.66
CA ARG A 18 -17.63 1.69 -7.59
C ARG A 18 -18.47 2.65 -8.42
N ILE A 19 -18.02 3.89 -8.55
CA ILE A 19 -18.71 4.99 -9.21
C ILE A 19 -17.73 5.65 -10.17
N GLU A 20 -18.13 5.80 -11.40
CA GLU A 20 -17.42 6.61 -12.38
C GLU A 20 -17.88 8.06 -12.28
N ARG A 21 -16.92 8.98 -12.20
CA ARG A 21 -17.11 10.42 -12.19
C ARG A 21 -16.02 11.07 -13.04
N ASP A 22 -16.43 11.95 -13.96
CA ASP A 22 -15.50 12.72 -14.81
C ASP A 22 -14.46 11.84 -15.55
N GLY A 23 -14.85 10.61 -15.93
CA GLY A 23 -14.00 9.64 -16.61
C GLY A 23 -13.07 8.82 -15.71
N GLN A 24 -13.11 9.02 -14.39
CA GLN A 24 -12.32 8.28 -13.41
C GLN A 24 -13.22 7.41 -12.52
N GLU A 25 -12.80 6.17 -12.24
CA GLU A 25 -13.53 5.27 -11.34
C GLU A 25 -13.07 5.44 -9.89
N PHE A 26 -14.02 5.55 -8.98
CA PHE A 26 -13.79 5.65 -7.53
C PHE A 26 -14.53 4.55 -6.79
N ALA A 27 -13.91 4.00 -5.75
CA ALA A 27 -14.57 3.13 -4.77
C ALA A 27 -15.05 3.94 -3.55
N LEU A 28 -16.21 3.58 -3.02
CA LEU A 28 -16.68 4.08 -1.72
C LEU A 28 -15.90 3.40 -0.59
N ILE A 29 -15.12 4.18 0.15
CA ILE A 29 -14.37 3.71 1.31
C ILE A 29 -15.13 4.14 2.58
N PRO A 30 -15.74 3.19 3.32
CA PRO A 30 -16.52 3.51 4.50
C PRO A 30 -15.60 4.05 5.61
N GLY A 31 -15.97 5.19 6.18
CA GLY A 31 -15.30 5.76 7.36
C GLY A 31 -15.82 5.18 8.68
N GLY A 32 -15.54 5.90 9.77
CA GLY A 32 -15.87 5.51 11.14
C GLY A 32 -14.63 5.13 11.95
N ALA A 33 -14.87 4.55 13.13
CA ALA A 33 -13.80 4.06 13.99
C ALA A 33 -13.25 2.73 13.43
N VAL A 34 -11.97 2.72 13.07
CA VAL A 34 -11.29 1.57 12.46
C VAL A 34 -10.00 1.27 13.22
N THR A 35 -9.53 0.03 13.12
CA THR A 35 -8.20 -0.37 13.61
C THR A 35 -7.29 -0.53 12.41
N LEU A 36 -6.17 0.20 12.43
CA LEU A 36 -5.11 0.13 11.44
C LEU A 36 -3.83 -0.36 12.12
N GLY A 37 -2.80 -0.58 11.33
CA GLY A 37 -1.48 -1.02 11.69
C GLY A 37 -1.38 -2.53 11.88
N PHE A 38 -0.15 -3.00 11.97
CA PHE A 38 0.13 -4.42 12.14
C PHE A 38 0.48 -4.77 13.59
N ASP A 39 -0.10 -5.84 14.12
CA ASP A 39 0.21 -6.33 15.47
C ASP A 39 1.39 -7.31 15.42
N LEU A 40 2.60 -6.76 15.50
CA LEU A 40 3.80 -7.58 15.56
C LEU A 40 3.82 -8.48 16.80
N ASN A 41 3.20 -8.11 17.92
CA ASN A 41 3.22 -8.94 19.14
C ASN A 41 2.41 -10.22 18.98
N ALA A 42 1.30 -10.16 18.23
CA ALA A 42 0.45 -11.30 17.95
C ALA A 42 0.90 -12.14 16.73
N TRP A 43 1.83 -11.64 15.92
CA TRP A 43 2.27 -12.29 14.69
C TRP A 43 3.62 -13.01 14.84
N GLN A 44 3.82 -14.11 14.10
CA GLN A 44 5.12 -14.76 13.95
C GLN A 44 5.34 -15.13 12.48
N PRO A 45 6.56 -14.95 11.95
CA PRO A 45 6.86 -15.41 10.60
C PRO A 45 6.83 -16.94 10.54
N SER A 46 6.48 -17.48 9.38
CA SER A 46 6.75 -18.90 9.10
C SER A 46 8.26 -19.16 9.08
N PRO A 47 8.71 -20.40 9.34
CA PRO A 47 10.13 -20.75 9.24
C PRO A 47 10.74 -20.42 7.87
N ALA A 48 9.97 -20.54 6.80
CA ALA A 48 10.41 -20.23 5.45
C ALA A 48 10.61 -18.72 5.24
N GLN A 49 9.66 -17.88 5.69
CA GLN A 49 9.80 -16.41 5.63
C GLN A 49 10.99 -15.92 6.45
N ALA A 50 11.19 -16.50 7.65
CA ALA A 50 12.33 -16.16 8.49
C ALA A 50 13.67 -16.56 7.85
N ALA A 51 13.74 -17.72 7.18
CA ALA A 51 14.93 -18.18 6.49
C ALA A 51 15.26 -17.33 5.25
N ASP A 52 14.27 -17.03 4.41
CA ASP A 52 14.43 -16.18 3.22
C ASP A 52 14.91 -14.76 3.60
N TYR A 53 14.31 -14.18 4.64
CA TYR A 53 14.77 -12.90 5.19
C TYR A 53 16.20 -12.98 5.75
N ALA A 54 16.54 -14.04 6.49
CA ALA A 54 17.88 -14.20 7.07
C ALA A 54 18.97 -14.33 6.00
N GLU A 55 18.68 -14.98 4.87
CA GLU A 55 19.57 -15.03 3.71
C GLU A 55 19.79 -13.64 3.13
N SER A 56 18.70 -12.89 2.93
CA SER A 56 18.72 -11.51 2.42
C SER A 56 19.53 -10.58 3.34
N LEU A 57 19.36 -10.71 4.65
CA LEU A 57 20.14 -9.98 5.66
C LEU A 57 21.62 -10.34 5.60
N GLY A 58 21.96 -11.60 5.36
CA GLY A 58 23.34 -12.05 5.15
C GLY A 58 24.01 -11.44 3.91
N GLN A 59 23.21 -11.02 2.92
CA GLN A 59 23.66 -10.33 1.71
C GLN A 59 23.70 -8.80 1.88
N GLY A 60 23.25 -8.28 3.04
CA GLY A 60 23.22 -6.86 3.34
C GLY A 60 21.90 -6.15 3.00
N PHE A 61 20.85 -6.91 2.65
CA PHE A 61 19.52 -6.37 2.39
C PHE A 61 18.63 -6.43 3.64
N GLY A 62 17.73 -5.46 3.80
CA GLY A 62 16.89 -5.34 4.99
C GLY A 62 17.58 -4.66 6.18
N CYS A 63 16.92 -4.66 7.33
CA CYS A 63 17.44 -3.97 8.53
C CYS A 63 16.97 -4.62 9.83
N GLY A 64 17.71 -4.38 10.92
CA GLY A 64 17.44 -5.02 12.20
C GLY A 64 18.00 -6.44 12.28
N SER A 65 17.75 -7.11 13.42
CA SER A 65 18.34 -8.43 13.72
C SER A 65 17.60 -9.61 13.08
N ASP A 66 16.32 -9.44 12.77
CA ASP A 66 15.44 -10.46 12.21
C ASP A 66 14.27 -9.81 11.45
N LEU A 67 13.40 -10.64 10.84
CA LEU A 67 12.26 -10.17 10.07
C LEU A 67 11.31 -9.31 10.91
N ARG A 68 11.08 -9.63 12.18
CA ARG A 68 10.19 -8.83 13.04
C ARG A 68 10.78 -7.44 13.30
N ALA A 69 12.09 -7.35 13.52
CA ALA A 69 12.78 -6.08 13.70
C ALA A 69 12.71 -5.22 12.42
N HIS A 70 12.82 -5.84 11.24
CA HIS A 70 12.61 -5.17 9.96
C HIS A 70 11.18 -4.64 9.81
N LEU A 71 10.18 -5.49 10.07
CA LEU A 71 8.77 -5.09 9.98
C LEU A 71 8.42 -3.95 10.94
N ALA A 72 9.05 -3.87 12.11
CA ALA A 72 8.85 -2.75 13.03
C ALA A 72 9.31 -1.39 12.46
N HIS A 73 10.17 -1.41 11.44
CA HIS A 73 10.64 -0.20 10.76
C HIS A 73 9.74 0.19 9.58
N VAL A 74 9.22 -0.80 8.85
CA VAL A 74 8.49 -0.58 7.58
C VAL A 74 6.97 -0.75 7.70
N LEU A 75 6.44 -1.16 8.84
CA LEU A 75 5.00 -1.26 9.09
C LEU A 75 4.54 -0.25 10.13
N SER A 76 3.38 0.34 9.91
CA SER A 76 2.73 1.18 10.91
C SER A 76 2.27 0.32 12.11
N PRO A 77 2.42 0.80 13.37
CA PRO A 77 2.00 0.05 14.54
C PRO A 77 0.47 0.06 14.67
N ARG A 78 -0.08 -1.01 15.26
CA ARG A 78 -1.51 -1.14 15.52
C ARG A 78 -2.05 0.04 16.34
N ARG A 79 -3.10 0.69 15.82
CA ARG A 79 -3.74 1.88 16.41
C ARG A 79 -5.22 1.96 16.03
N SER A 80 -5.99 2.74 16.79
CA SER A 80 -7.38 3.08 16.44
C SER A 80 -7.45 4.51 15.91
N VAL A 81 -8.17 4.70 14.81
CA VAL A 81 -8.39 6.00 14.18
C VAL A 81 -9.85 6.17 13.76
N THR A 82 -10.28 7.41 13.58
CA THR A 82 -11.61 7.72 13.03
C THR A 82 -11.43 8.36 11.66
N LEU A 83 -11.95 7.71 10.63
CA LEU A 83 -11.83 8.17 9.25
C LEU A 83 -13.15 8.75 8.73
N ALA A 84 -13.06 9.70 7.81
CA ALA A 84 -14.20 10.13 7.02
C ALA A 84 -14.51 9.06 5.95
N THR A 85 -15.77 8.99 5.54
CA THR A 85 -16.12 8.25 4.32
C THR A 85 -15.64 9.05 3.11
N VAL A 86 -14.95 8.38 2.19
CA VAL A 86 -14.41 9.01 0.98
C VAL A 86 -14.76 8.21 -0.27
N LEU A 87 -14.73 8.86 -1.42
CA LEU A 87 -14.55 8.17 -2.70
C LEU A 87 -13.05 8.18 -3.02
N MET A 88 -12.46 7.00 -3.20
CA MET A 88 -11.03 6.83 -3.48
C MET A 88 -10.84 6.25 -4.87
N ALA A 89 -9.92 6.80 -5.66
CA ALA A 89 -9.67 6.34 -7.01
C ALA A 89 -9.30 4.83 -7.02
N VAL A 90 -9.94 4.06 -7.91
CA VAL A 90 -9.74 2.60 -8.02
C VAL A 90 -8.34 2.27 -8.52
N GLU A 91 -7.84 3.05 -9.47
CA GLU A 91 -6.46 3.08 -9.92
C GLU A 91 -5.78 4.31 -9.32
N ASP A 92 -4.49 4.20 -9.01
CA ASP A 92 -3.63 5.34 -8.75
C ASP A 92 -3.31 6.09 -10.04
N GLU A 93 -2.84 7.33 -9.93
CA GLU A 93 -2.39 8.15 -11.05
C GLU A 93 -0.97 8.66 -10.81
N ASP A 94 -0.20 8.76 -11.88
CA ASP A 94 1.18 9.27 -11.81
C ASP A 94 1.18 10.74 -11.39
N LEU A 95 2.20 11.13 -10.65
CA LEU A 95 2.44 12.54 -10.37
C LEU A 95 2.83 13.26 -11.67
N THR A 96 2.22 14.40 -11.89
CA THR A 96 2.51 15.28 -13.04
C THR A 96 3.35 16.49 -12.66
N GLU A 97 3.56 16.70 -11.36
CA GLU A 97 4.30 17.80 -10.75
C GLU A 97 5.10 17.22 -9.57
N PRO A 98 6.12 17.95 -9.08
CA PRO A 98 6.85 17.53 -7.88
C PRO A 98 5.91 17.19 -6.72
N PRO A 99 6.26 16.21 -5.85
CA PRO A 99 5.39 15.77 -4.75
C PRO A 99 4.85 16.90 -3.87
N ALA A 100 5.63 17.96 -3.65
CA ALA A 100 5.21 19.13 -2.87
C ALA A 100 4.08 19.96 -3.54
N ASP A 101 3.98 19.90 -4.87
CA ASP A 101 3.04 20.69 -5.68
C ASP A 101 1.79 19.88 -6.10
N MET A 102 1.88 18.54 -6.10
CA MET A 102 0.77 17.65 -6.44
C MET A 102 -0.54 17.94 -5.67
N PRO A 103 -0.54 18.32 -4.37
CA PRO A 103 -1.76 18.69 -3.67
C PRO A 103 -2.55 19.82 -4.36
N ALA A 104 -1.87 20.81 -4.96
CA ALA A 104 -2.52 21.90 -5.67
C ALA A 104 -3.14 21.44 -6.99
N VAL A 105 -2.47 20.52 -7.70
CA VAL A 105 -2.99 19.88 -8.93
C VAL A 105 -4.28 19.13 -8.64
N LEU A 106 -4.31 18.31 -7.59
CA LEU A 106 -5.52 17.59 -7.18
C LEU A 106 -6.63 18.54 -6.71
N ALA A 107 -6.29 19.57 -5.95
CA ALA A 107 -7.25 20.56 -5.46
C ALA A 107 -7.97 21.29 -6.60
N ALA A 108 -7.27 21.58 -7.71
CA ALA A 108 -7.88 22.17 -8.91
C ALA A 108 -8.95 21.27 -9.56
N ARG A 109 -8.90 19.95 -9.31
CA ARG A 109 -9.91 18.96 -9.72
C ARG A 109 -10.96 18.69 -8.64
N GLY A 110 -10.90 19.37 -7.50
CA GLY A 110 -11.76 19.10 -6.34
C GLY A 110 -11.43 17.77 -5.64
N LEU A 111 -10.19 17.30 -5.78
CA LEU A 111 -9.65 16.09 -5.16
C LEU A 111 -8.55 16.48 -4.17
N ARG A 112 -8.10 15.51 -3.38
CA ARG A 112 -6.91 15.66 -2.52
C ARG A 112 -6.10 14.38 -2.49
N MET A 113 -4.86 14.49 -2.02
CA MET A 113 -4.07 13.32 -1.62
C MET A 113 -4.82 12.55 -0.50
N PRO A 114 -4.76 11.22 -0.48
CA PRO A 114 -5.26 10.45 0.65
C PRO A 114 -4.38 10.72 1.89
N SER A 115 -4.86 10.46 3.10
CA SER A 115 -3.95 10.29 4.24
C SER A 115 -3.33 8.88 4.22
N SER A 116 -2.22 8.66 4.93
CA SER A 116 -1.69 7.30 5.13
C SER A 116 -2.72 6.37 5.76
N ASP A 117 -3.52 6.87 6.72
CA ASP A 117 -4.57 6.07 7.35
C ASP A 117 -5.67 5.68 6.35
N GLU A 118 -6.06 6.57 5.44
CA GLU A 118 -7.03 6.28 4.37
C GLU A 118 -6.47 5.27 3.37
N TRP A 119 -5.20 5.41 2.97
CA TRP A 119 -4.52 4.47 2.08
C TRP A 119 -4.48 3.07 2.69
N GLU A 120 -4.04 2.98 3.95
CA GLU A 120 -3.93 1.74 4.71
C GLU A 120 -5.30 1.08 4.90
N HIS A 121 -6.33 1.85 5.24
CA HIS A 121 -7.70 1.38 5.34
C HIS A 121 -8.24 0.87 4.00
N GLY A 122 -7.97 1.59 2.91
CA GLY A 122 -8.32 1.18 1.55
C GLY A 122 -7.65 -0.13 1.12
N CYS A 123 -6.38 -0.31 1.50
CA CYS A 123 -5.59 -1.50 1.19
C CYS A 123 -6.04 -2.73 1.98
N GLY A 124 -6.15 -2.59 3.31
CA GLY A 124 -6.47 -3.70 4.21
C GLY A 124 -7.95 -4.06 4.26
N ALA A 125 -8.84 -3.09 4.02
CA ALA A 125 -10.29 -3.27 4.12
C ALA A 125 -10.74 -3.99 5.42
N GLY A 126 -10.11 -3.66 6.55
CA GLY A 126 -10.42 -4.23 7.87
C GLY A 126 -9.72 -5.55 8.21
N THR A 127 -8.85 -6.08 7.36
CA THR A 127 -8.00 -7.23 7.72
C THR A 127 -6.96 -6.85 8.78
N ASP A 128 -6.53 -7.81 9.58
CA ASP A 128 -5.44 -7.69 10.55
C ASP A 128 -4.18 -8.50 10.17
N THR A 129 -4.12 -8.94 8.91
CA THR A 129 -3.03 -9.73 8.35
C THR A 129 -2.00 -8.88 7.60
N LEU A 130 -0.79 -9.43 7.42
CA LEU A 130 0.35 -8.72 6.84
C LEU A 130 0.06 -8.21 5.42
N PHE A 131 -0.56 -9.04 4.61
CA PHE A 131 -1.07 -8.69 3.28
C PHE A 131 -2.60 -8.78 3.28
N ARG A 132 -3.26 -8.12 2.34
CA ARG A 132 -4.74 -8.14 2.28
C ARG A 132 -5.34 -9.54 2.04
N TRP A 133 -4.52 -10.50 1.63
CA TRP A 133 -4.89 -11.91 1.40
C TRP A 133 -4.39 -12.87 2.49
N GLY A 134 -3.73 -12.38 3.55
CA GLY A 134 -3.20 -13.22 4.63
C GLY A 134 -1.77 -12.88 5.03
N ASN A 135 -1.17 -13.72 5.88
CA ASN A 135 0.17 -13.49 6.44
C ASN A 135 1.31 -14.05 5.58
N ASP A 136 0.98 -14.84 4.57
CA ASP A 136 1.95 -15.54 3.73
C ASP A 136 2.08 -14.87 2.36
N CYS A 137 3.29 -14.95 1.80
CA CYS A 137 3.58 -14.60 0.42
C CYS A 137 4.24 -15.79 -0.30
N PRO A 138 4.14 -15.88 -1.64
CA PRO A 138 4.89 -16.86 -2.41
C PRO A 138 6.41 -16.62 -2.28
N LEU A 139 7.15 -17.59 -1.77
CA LEU A 139 8.62 -17.47 -1.63
C LEU A 139 9.40 -18.06 -2.81
N ASP A 140 8.72 -18.74 -3.73
CA ASP A 140 9.27 -19.32 -4.96
C ASP A 140 9.27 -18.33 -6.15
N ARG A 141 8.75 -17.11 -5.95
CA ARG A 141 8.68 -16.04 -6.95
C ARG A 141 8.57 -14.68 -6.28
N ILE A 142 8.85 -13.65 -7.07
CA ILE A 142 8.66 -12.24 -6.71
C ILE A 142 7.31 -11.72 -7.22
N PRO A 143 6.78 -10.60 -6.69
CA PRO A 143 5.51 -10.04 -7.15
C PRO A 143 5.58 -9.50 -8.59
N HIS A 144 6.70 -8.88 -8.97
CA HIS A 144 6.80 -8.25 -10.29
C HIS A 144 6.69 -9.29 -11.40
N GLY A 145 5.75 -9.06 -12.33
CA GLY A 145 5.44 -9.97 -13.43
C GLY A 145 4.54 -11.16 -13.07
N ASP A 146 4.23 -11.42 -11.78
CA ASP A 146 3.29 -12.47 -11.39
C ASP A 146 1.84 -12.02 -11.59
N ARG A 147 1.29 -12.35 -12.75
CA ARG A 147 -0.11 -12.05 -13.12
C ARG A 147 -1.15 -12.96 -12.45
N THR A 148 -0.71 -13.95 -11.67
CA THR A 148 -1.58 -14.97 -11.06
C THR A 148 -1.62 -14.89 -9.54
N GLY A 149 -0.73 -14.08 -8.94
CA GLY A 149 -0.63 -13.91 -7.51
C GLY A 149 -1.83 -13.18 -6.89
N PRO A 150 -2.00 -13.32 -5.57
CA PRO A 150 -3.15 -12.73 -4.85
C PRO A 150 -3.16 -11.19 -4.88
N HIS A 151 -1.99 -10.57 -4.99
CA HIS A 151 -1.80 -9.13 -5.17
C HIS A 151 -2.43 -8.55 -6.47
N GLN A 152 -2.85 -9.38 -7.41
CA GLN A 152 -3.59 -8.94 -8.61
C GLN A 152 -5.08 -8.73 -8.33
N GLN A 153 -5.59 -9.21 -7.19
CA GLN A 153 -6.99 -9.03 -6.81
C GLN A 153 -7.22 -7.65 -6.20
N LEU A 154 -8.41 -7.09 -6.47
CA LEU A 154 -8.85 -5.85 -5.84
C LEU A 154 -8.93 -6.01 -4.31
N SER A 155 -8.74 -4.92 -3.57
CA SER A 155 -9.03 -4.93 -2.13
C SER A 155 -10.51 -5.23 -1.84
N GLY A 156 -10.85 -5.47 -0.58
CA GLY A 156 -12.25 -5.70 -0.17
C GLY A 156 -13.17 -4.54 -0.58
N PHE A 157 -12.66 -3.31 -0.61
CA PHE A 157 -13.41 -2.14 -1.08
C PHE A 157 -13.38 -1.94 -2.60
N GLY A 158 -12.64 -2.76 -3.35
CA GLY A 158 -12.62 -2.71 -4.81
C GLY A 158 -11.52 -1.84 -5.41
N LEU A 159 -10.43 -1.59 -4.70
CA LEU A 159 -9.28 -0.83 -5.20
C LEU A 159 -8.23 -1.73 -5.84
N ARG A 160 -7.58 -1.27 -6.91
CA ARG A 160 -6.34 -1.86 -7.42
C ARG A 160 -5.15 -1.19 -6.74
N ILE A 161 -4.81 -1.68 -5.54
CA ILE A 161 -3.87 -1.07 -4.60
C ILE A 161 -2.84 -2.10 -4.13
N ALA A 162 -1.61 -1.67 -3.84
CA ALA A 162 -0.53 -2.55 -3.38
C ALA A 162 -0.41 -3.81 -4.26
N HIS A 163 -0.30 -3.59 -5.58
CA HIS A 163 -0.43 -4.63 -6.60
C HIS A 163 0.81 -4.74 -7.51
N ASP A 164 1.76 -3.81 -7.39
CA ASP A 164 2.99 -3.78 -8.18
C ASP A 164 4.04 -2.97 -7.40
N THR A 165 5.24 -3.54 -7.25
CA THR A 165 6.34 -2.92 -6.48
C THR A 165 6.87 -1.64 -7.11
N TYR A 166 6.59 -1.42 -8.40
CA TYR A 166 6.92 -0.17 -9.11
C TYR A 166 5.87 0.94 -8.91
N ARG A 167 4.76 0.67 -8.22
CA ARG A 167 3.73 1.66 -7.94
C ARG A 167 3.90 2.20 -6.52
N THR A 168 4.81 3.15 -6.37
CA THR A 168 5.07 3.85 -5.11
C THR A 168 4.06 4.97 -4.92
N GLU A 169 3.07 4.74 -4.05
CA GLU A 169 1.98 5.68 -3.80
C GLU A 169 2.35 6.67 -2.66
N LEU A 170 2.30 7.96 -2.97
CA LEU A 170 2.46 9.05 -2.02
C LEU A 170 1.11 9.49 -1.44
N THR A 171 1.14 9.95 -0.20
CA THR A 171 -0.04 10.43 0.53
C THR A 171 0.20 11.85 1.02
N SER A 172 -0.74 12.40 1.79
CA SER A 172 -0.53 13.67 2.49
C SER A 172 0.46 13.58 3.66
N ASP A 173 0.88 12.37 4.08
CA ASP A 173 2.03 12.17 4.96
C ASP A 173 3.32 12.16 4.13
N VAL A 174 4.11 13.23 4.26
CA VAL A 174 5.39 13.39 3.53
C VAL A 174 6.52 12.55 4.12
N THR A 175 6.27 11.79 5.19
CA THR A 175 7.31 11.04 5.91
C THR A 175 7.27 9.54 5.61
N ALA A 176 6.37 9.10 4.71
CA ALA A 176 6.33 7.73 4.22
C ALA A 176 5.66 7.60 2.85
N ALA A 177 6.13 6.62 2.07
CA ALA A 177 5.48 6.13 0.87
C ALA A 177 4.87 4.73 1.10
N HIS A 178 3.95 4.33 0.22
CA HIS A 178 3.17 3.10 0.37
C HIS A 178 3.12 2.27 -0.92
N GLY A 179 2.77 0.98 -0.79
CA GLY A 179 2.53 0.06 -1.91
C GLY A 179 3.80 -0.45 -2.62
N GLY A 180 4.59 0.45 -3.17
CA GLY A 180 5.81 0.15 -3.91
C GLY A 180 7.08 0.68 -3.25
N ASP A 181 8.21 0.22 -3.76
CA ASP A 181 9.57 0.66 -3.42
C ASP A 181 10.35 1.07 -4.68
N GLY A 182 9.64 1.47 -5.73
CA GLY A 182 10.23 1.74 -7.05
C GLY A 182 10.79 0.49 -7.74
N GLY A 183 10.45 -0.71 -7.24
CA GLY A 183 10.99 -1.98 -7.71
C GLY A 183 12.42 -2.25 -7.24
N GLU A 184 12.94 -1.50 -6.27
CA GLU A 184 14.29 -1.66 -5.73
C GLU A 184 14.53 -3.10 -5.25
N SER A 185 13.63 -3.64 -4.43
CA SER A 185 13.77 -5.01 -3.89
C SER A 185 13.79 -6.08 -4.98
N VAL A 186 13.03 -5.86 -6.06
CA VAL A 186 12.94 -6.77 -7.21
C VAL A 186 14.19 -6.68 -8.08
N CYS A 187 14.58 -5.48 -8.51
CA CYS A 187 15.74 -5.26 -9.37
C CYS A 187 17.07 -5.57 -8.66
N GLY A 188 17.14 -5.23 -7.36
CA GLY A 188 18.29 -5.47 -6.51
C GLY A 188 18.44 -6.92 -6.06
N GLY A 189 17.42 -7.76 -6.24
CA GLY A 189 17.46 -9.17 -5.87
C GLY A 189 17.46 -9.40 -4.37
N TYR A 190 16.59 -8.70 -3.62
CA TYR A 190 16.57 -8.67 -2.16
C TYR A 190 15.99 -9.95 -1.51
N GLY A 191 15.75 -11.00 -2.29
CA GLY A 191 15.00 -12.18 -1.83
C GLY A 191 13.48 -12.00 -1.91
N SER A 192 12.75 -13.10 -1.85
CA SER A 192 11.30 -13.10 -2.09
C SER A 192 10.57 -12.35 -0.98
N MET A 193 10.89 -12.61 0.29
CA MET A 193 10.21 -12.01 1.43
C MET A 193 10.27 -10.47 1.35
N LEU A 194 11.47 -9.90 1.15
CA LEU A 194 11.64 -8.45 1.02
C LEU A 194 10.95 -7.91 -0.23
N ALA A 195 10.98 -8.63 -1.35
CA ALA A 195 10.30 -8.22 -2.57
C ALA A 195 8.77 -8.10 -2.43
N TRP A 196 8.14 -8.87 -1.54
CA TRP A 196 6.69 -8.79 -1.29
C TRP A 196 6.30 -7.71 -0.29
N LEU A 197 7.18 -7.30 0.63
CA LEU A 197 6.83 -6.40 1.74
C LEU A 197 6.29 -5.02 1.37
N PRO A 198 6.69 -4.38 0.27
CA PRO A 198 6.09 -3.10 -0.13
C PRO A 198 4.55 -3.19 -0.25
N LEU A 199 4.04 -4.38 -0.61
CA LEU A 199 2.62 -4.64 -0.83
C LEU A 199 1.85 -4.96 0.47
N ALA A 200 2.49 -4.89 1.64
CA ALA A 200 1.85 -5.12 2.93
C ALA A 200 0.78 -4.04 3.24
N THR A 201 -0.25 -4.43 3.99
CA THR A 201 -1.41 -3.57 4.30
C THR A 201 -1.00 -2.32 5.06
N ALA A 202 -0.11 -2.49 6.05
CA ALA A 202 0.41 -1.43 6.89
C ALA A 202 1.78 -0.90 6.41
N ASN A 203 2.19 -1.19 5.16
CA ASN A 203 3.48 -0.74 4.63
C ASN A 203 3.61 0.78 4.75
N ARG A 204 4.78 1.23 5.20
CA ARG A 204 5.14 2.61 5.46
C ARG A 204 6.65 2.75 5.25
N ASN A 205 7.06 3.10 4.03
CA ASN A 205 8.47 3.18 3.66
C ASN A 205 9.00 4.62 3.83
N PRO A 206 9.79 4.91 4.88
CA PRO A 206 10.36 6.24 5.10
C PRO A 206 11.46 6.59 4.10
N SER A 207 12.26 5.61 3.66
CA SER A 207 13.36 5.83 2.72
C SER A 207 12.85 6.29 1.35
N MET A 208 11.75 5.71 0.88
CA MET A 208 11.12 6.16 -0.38
C MET A 208 10.52 7.56 -0.27
N ALA A 209 10.05 7.97 0.90
CA ALA A 209 9.63 9.35 1.10
C ALA A 209 10.83 10.31 1.12
N GLU A 210 11.93 9.95 1.80
CA GLU A 210 13.16 10.73 1.76
C GLU A 210 13.68 10.90 0.34
N PHE A 211 13.64 9.83 -0.48
CA PHE A 211 13.97 9.89 -1.90
C PHE A 211 13.01 10.82 -2.66
N ALA A 212 11.69 10.63 -2.52
CA ALA A 212 10.67 11.40 -3.24
C ALA A 212 10.74 12.92 -3.00
N TYR A 213 11.02 13.33 -1.77
CA TYR A 213 11.07 14.74 -1.36
C TYR A 213 12.49 15.29 -1.27
N GLY A 214 13.50 14.45 -1.50
CA GLY A 214 14.92 14.80 -1.44
C GLY A 214 15.50 15.18 -2.79
N PRO A 215 16.78 15.61 -2.80
CA PRO A 215 17.48 15.98 -4.05
C PRO A 215 17.64 14.80 -5.01
N ASP A 216 17.72 13.57 -4.50
CA ASP A 216 17.92 12.38 -5.32
C ASP A 216 16.68 12.01 -6.15
N GLY A 217 15.49 12.41 -5.71
CA GLY A 217 14.23 12.26 -6.44
C GLY A 217 13.87 13.45 -7.34
N GLU A 218 14.70 14.49 -7.39
CA GLU A 218 14.42 15.69 -8.20
C GLU A 218 14.31 15.31 -9.70
N GLY A 219 13.17 15.64 -10.31
CA GLY A 219 12.89 15.31 -11.71
C GLY A 219 12.36 13.89 -11.94
N LEU A 220 12.17 13.09 -10.90
CA LEU A 220 11.63 11.72 -10.97
C LEU A 220 10.19 11.62 -10.46
N CYS A 221 9.44 12.72 -10.50
CA CYS A 221 8.06 12.72 -9.97
C CYS A 221 7.16 11.69 -10.67
N GLU A 222 7.38 11.41 -11.95
CA GLU A 222 6.62 10.42 -12.73
C GLU A 222 6.83 8.97 -12.27
N ASP A 223 7.89 8.69 -11.48
CA ASP A 223 8.12 7.38 -10.87
C ASP A 223 7.25 7.13 -9.62
N PHE A 224 6.52 8.17 -9.18
CA PHE A 224 5.59 8.10 -8.06
C PHE A 224 4.16 8.28 -8.53
N SER A 225 3.24 7.72 -7.76
CA SER A 225 1.82 7.89 -7.97
C SER A 225 1.13 8.39 -6.70
N THR A 226 -0.13 8.76 -6.86
CA THR A 226 -1.02 9.06 -5.74
C THR A 226 -2.39 8.48 -6.04
N ARG A 227 -3.21 8.32 -5.01
CA ARG A 227 -4.57 7.80 -5.13
C ARG A 227 -5.57 8.87 -4.72
N PRO A 228 -6.05 9.70 -5.66
CA PRO A 228 -6.90 10.83 -5.34
C PRO A 228 -8.14 10.40 -4.58
N VAL A 229 -8.51 11.22 -3.61
CA VAL A 229 -9.75 11.04 -2.86
C VAL A 229 -10.63 12.27 -2.93
N LEU A 230 -11.94 12.02 -2.88
CA LEU A 230 -12.99 13.00 -2.70
C LEU A 230 -13.64 12.74 -1.34
N THR A 231 -13.69 13.77 -0.49
CA THR A 231 -14.43 13.69 0.77
C THR A 231 -15.91 13.91 0.51
N LEU A 232 -16.76 13.06 1.10
CA LEU A 232 -18.22 13.12 1.00
C LEU A 232 -18.86 13.97 2.08
#